data_AF-A0A416RFZ6-F1
#
_entry.id   AF-A0A416RFZ6-F1
#
_cell.length_a   1.000
_cell.length_b   1.000
_cell.length_c   1.000
_cell.angle_alpha   90.00
_cell.angle_beta   90.00
_cell.angle_gamma   90.00
#
_symmetry.space_group_name_H-M   'P 1'
#
loop_
_entity.id
_entity.type
_entity.pdbx_description
1 polymer ?
#
loop_
_entity_poly.entity_id
_entity_poly.type
_entity_poly.pdbx_seq_one_letter_code
_entity_poly.pdbx_strand_id
1 'polypeptide(L)'
;MKTFHPIRSTFVDASAPHPANTQYRVSVGNEFFENVPQTVVVVQMVYNGKVEGRKSPAFPANSDDFFRVSKAANELIGSLEQGRDQ
;
A
#
# COMPACT_ATOMS: atom_id res chain seq x y z
N MET A 1 -18.46 -0.97 7.85
CA MET A 1 -17.57 -2.13 8.05
C MET A 1 -16.23 -1.78 7.40
N LYS A 2 -15.08 -1.94 8.08
CA LYS A 2 -13.79 -1.73 7.41
C LYS A 2 -13.46 -3.01 6.66
N THR A 3 -13.67 -3.00 5.36
CA THR A 3 -13.74 -4.21 4.53
C THR A 3 -12.38 -4.61 3.98
N PHE A 4 -11.25 -4.22 4.59
CA PHE A 4 -9.92 -4.60 4.09
C PHE A 4 -9.19 -5.54 5.06
N HIS A 5 -8.80 -6.71 4.55
CA HIS A 5 -8.05 -7.73 5.28
C HIS A 5 -6.64 -7.88 4.67
N PRO A 6 -5.61 -7.25 5.25
CA PRO A 6 -4.25 -7.29 4.69
C PRO A 6 -3.64 -8.70 4.81
N ILE A 7 -2.97 -9.14 3.76
CA ILE A 7 -2.20 -10.40 3.72
C ILE A 7 -0.70 -10.10 3.86
N ARG A 8 -0.21 -9.11 3.12
CA ARG A 8 1.17 -8.61 3.18
C ARG A 8 1.18 -7.09 3.21
N SER A 9 2.18 -6.52 3.87
CA SER A 9 2.44 -5.09 3.88
C SER A 9 3.93 -4.81 3.80
N THR A 10 4.29 -3.70 3.19
CA THR A 10 5.62 -3.11 3.26
C THR A 10 5.52 -1.59 3.46
N PHE A 11 6.63 -0.96 3.84
CA PHE A 11 6.74 0.48 4.02
C PHE A 11 7.73 1.06 3.03
N VAL A 12 7.38 2.19 2.43
CA VAL A 12 8.23 2.96 1.52
C VAL A 12 8.38 4.36 2.09
N ASP A 13 9.60 4.80 2.36
CA ASP A 13 9.84 6.15 2.87
C ASP A 13 9.45 7.21 1.83
N ALA A 14 8.70 8.22 2.25
CA ALA A 14 8.34 9.33 1.37
C ALA A 14 9.51 10.32 1.23
N SER A 15 9.71 10.84 0.02
CA SER A 15 10.76 11.84 -0.23
C SER A 15 10.26 13.26 0.09
N ALA A 16 11.19 14.22 0.08
CA ALA A 16 10.83 15.64 0.16
C ALA A 16 9.83 16.00 -0.96
N PRO A 17 8.79 16.81 -0.69
CA PRO A 17 8.64 17.72 0.46
C PRO A 17 7.83 17.14 1.62
N HIS A 18 7.61 15.82 1.69
CA HIS A 18 6.92 15.26 2.85
C HIS A 18 7.71 15.53 4.14
N PRO A 19 7.03 15.74 5.29
CA PRO A 19 7.69 15.86 6.57
C PRO A 19 8.57 14.64 6.87
N ALA A 20 9.60 14.83 7.70
CA ALA A 20 10.41 13.71 8.19
C ALA A 20 9.52 12.62 8.83
N ASN A 21 9.96 11.36 8.71
CA ASN A 21 9.22 10.18 9.19
C ASN A 21 7.83 10.01 8.55
N THR A 22 7.69 10.44 7.29
CA THR A 22 6.54 10.12 6.45
C THR A 22 6.85 8.87 5.63
N GLN A 23 5.94 7.91 5.61
CA GLN A 23 6.05 6.69 4.81
C GLN A 23 4.72 6.39 4.12
N TYR A 24 4.79 5.57 3.08
CA TYR A 24 3.65 4.90 2.49
C TYR A 24 3.62 3.48 2.99
N ARG A 25 2.53 3.08 3.63
CA ARG A 25 2.24 1.66 3.88
C ARG A 25 1.54 1.10 2.65
N VAL A 26 2.22 0.22 1.93
CA VAL A 26 1.67 -0.49 0.77
C VAL A 26 1.23 -1.86 1.25
N SER A 27 -0.04 -2.22 1.06
CA SER A 27 -0.58 -3.50 1.48
C SER A 27 -1.32 -4.17 0.33
N VAL A 28 -1.20 -5.50 0.25
CA VAL A 28 -2.07 -6.34 -0.58
C VAL A 28 -2.91 -7.19 0.34
N GLY A 29 -4.20 -7.27 0.05
CA GLY A 29 -5.17 -7.96 0.90
C GLY A 29 -6.49 -8.16 0.19
N ASN A 30 -7.48 -8.67 0.92
CA ASN A 30 -8.81 -8.90 0.36
C ASN A 30 -9.79 -7.81 0.81
N GLU A 31 -10.60 -7.34 -0.11
CA GLU A 31 -11.77 -6.50 0.16
C GLU A 31 -13.01 -7.03 -0.55
N PHE A 32 -14.18 -6.94 0.09
CA PHE A 32 -15.44 -7.41 -0.49
C PHE A 32 -16.10 -6.30 -1.29
N PHE A 33 -16.16 -6.47 -2.61
CA PHE A 33 -16.96 -5.64 -3.51
C PHE A 33 -18.26 -6.38 -3.80
N GLU A 34 -19.40 -5.84 -3.36
CA GLU A 34 -20.73 -6.49 -3.51
C GLU A 34 -20.76 -7.96 -3.04
N ASN A 35 -20.07 -8.24 -1.92
CA ASN A 35 -19.89 -9.60 -1.33
C ASN A 35 -18.96 -10.54 -2.12
N VAL A 36 -18.28 -10.07 -3.16
CA VAL A 36 -17.24 -10.81 -3.85
C VAL A 36 -15.87 -10.40 -3.31
N PRO A 37 -15.06 -11.32 -2.76
CA PRO A 37 -13.72 -10.97 -2.31
C PRO A 37 -12.83 -10.66 -3.51
N GLN A 38 -12.19 -9.49 -3.48
CA GLN A 38 -11.23 -9.01 -4.46
C GLN A 38 -9.87 -8.84 -3.79
N THR A 39 -8.81 -9.33 -4.42
CA THR A 39 -7.45 -9.00 -3.99
C THR A 39 -7.14 -7.59 -4.47
N VAL A 40 -6.91 -6.67 -3.53
CA VAL A 40 -6.70 -5.25 -3.77
C VAL A 40 -5.38 -4.77 -3.19
N VAL A 41 -4.83 -3.73 -3.81
CA VAL A 41 -3.71 -2.97 -3.27
C VAL A 41 -4.28 -1.74 -2.55
N VAL A 42 -3.86 -1.54 -1.30
CA VAL A 42 -4.20 -0.35 -0.52
C VAL A 42 -2.92 0.35 -0.11
N VAL A 43 -2.82 1.63 -0.47
CA VAL A 43 -1.74 2.51 0.00
C VAL A 43 -2.29 3.45 1.06
N GLN A 44 -1.55 3.62 2.15
CA GLN A 44 -1.92 4.52 3.24
C GLN A 44 -0.74 5.40 3.62
N MET A 45 -1.00 6.67 3.92
CA MET A 45 0.03 7.54 4.49
C MET A 45 0.29 7.15 5.94
N VAL A 46 1.57 7.17 6.32
CA VAL A 46 2.04 6.95 7.68
C VAL A 46 2.84 8.17 8.08
N TYR A 47 2.49 8.79 9.19
CA TYR A 47 3.25 9.91 9.76
C TYR A 47 3.67 9.53 11.18
N ASN A 48 4.97 9.61 11.48
CA ASN A 48 5.50 9.26 12.80
C ASN A 48 5.03 7.87 13.28
N GLY A 49 5.05 6.88 12.37
CA GLY A 49 4.63 5.51 12.65
C GLY A 49 3.11 5.28 12.77
N LYS A 50 2.28 6.31 12.57
CA LYS A 50 0.81 6.20 12.65
C LYS A 50 0.17 6.28 11.27
N VAL A 51 -0.67 5.30 10.96
CA VAL A 51 -1.46 5.27 9.72
C VAL A 51 -2.54 6.34 9.76
N GLU A 52 -2.51 7.27 8.82
CA GLU A 52 -3.52 8.33 8.65
C GLU A 52 -4.62 7.90 7.69
N GLY A 53 -5.58 7.13 8.19
CA GLY A 53 -6.63 6.51 7.37
C GLY A 53 -7.68 7.45 6.76
N ARG A 54 -7.63 8.77 7.04
CA ARG A 54 -8.56 9.77 6.47
C ARG A 54 -7.97 10.56 5.31
N LYS A 55 -6.67 10.45 5.05
CA LYS A 55 -6.01 11.13 3.93
C LYS A 55 -5.84 10.15 2.79
N SER A 56 -6.25 10.56 1.58
CA SER A 56 -5.91 9.81 0.38
C SER A 56 -4.38 9.75 0.24
N PRO A 57 -3.79 8.58 -0.06
CA PRO A 57 -2.40 8.52 -0.46
C PRO A 57 -2.23 9.36 -1.73
N ALA A 58 -1.37 10.36 -1.68
CA ALA A 58 -1.06 11.21 -2.81
C ALA A 58 0.45 11.21 -3.02
N PHE A 59 0.84 11.12 -4.28
CA PHE A 59 2.22 11.18 -4.74
C PHE A 59 2.31 12.33 -5.75
N PRO A 60 3.40 13.12 -5.77
CA PRO A 60 3.64 13.98 -6.91
C PRO A 60 3.70 13.14 -8.19
N ALA A 61 3.01 13.57 -9.25
CA ALA A 61 3.01 12.85 -10.51
C ALA A 61 4.45 12.73 -11.06
N ASN A 62 4.81 11.56 -11.59
CA ASN A 62 6.14 11.27 -12.11
C ASN A 62 7.30 11.47 -11.08
N SER A 63 7.02 11.28 -9.79
CA SER A 63 8.04 11.30 -8.75
C SER A 63 8.65 9.92 -8.49
N ASP A 64 9.83 9.92 -7.90
CA ASP A 64 10.48 8.72 -7.39
C ASP A 64 9.57 7.94 -6.40
N ASP A 65 8.79 8.65 -5.57
CA ASP A 65 7.83 8.05 -4.65
C ASP A 65 6.77 7.21 -5.38
N PHE A 66 6.23 7.73 -6.49
CA PHE A 66 5.29 6.97 -7.32
C PHE A 66 5.91 5.67 -7.85
N PHE A 67 7.15 5.74 -8.36
CA PHE A 67 7.83 4.55 -8.89
C PHE A 67 8.16 3.53 -7.81
N ARG A 68 8.67 3.97 -6.66
CA ARG A 68 9.01 3.07 -5.53
C ARG A 68 7.77 2.41 -4.94
N VAL A 69 6.67 3.15 -4.79
CA VAL A 69 5.40 2.60 -4.30
C VAL A 69 4.79 1.62 -5.30
N SER A 70 4.81 1.95 -6.60
CA SER A 70 4.33 1.06 -7.65
C SER A 70 5.15 -0.24 -7.71
N LYS A 71 6.49 -0.13 -7.60
CA LYS A 71 7.39 -1.27 -7.52
C LYS A 71 7.07 -2.15 -6.32
N ALA A 72 6.95 -1.57 -5.13
CA ALA A 72 6.61 -2.29 -3.92
C ALA A 72 5.24 -3.01 -4.02
N ALA A 73 4.25 -2.37 -4.64
CA ALA A 73 2.96 -3.01 -4.90
C ALA A 73 3.10 -4.23 -5.82
N ASN A 74 3.81 -4.09 -6.95
CA ASN A 74 4.03 -5.19 -7.89
C ASN A 74 4.79 -6.36 -7.25
N GLU A 75 5.81 -6.08 -6.44
CA GLU A 75 6.56 -7.12 -5.71
C GLU A 75 5.66 -7.86 -4.71
N LEU A 76 4.79 -7.14 -3.98
CA LEU A 76 3.84 -7.77 -3.09
C LEU A 76 2.85 -8.66 -3.85
N ILE A 77 2.31 -8.20 -4.99
CA ILE A 77 1.41 -8.98 -5.84
C ILE A 77 2.10 -10.26 -6.32
N GLY A 78 3.29 -10.15 -6.92
CA GLY A 78 4.03 -11.31 -7.44
C GLY A 78 4.40 -12.33 -6.34
N SER A 79 4.67 -11.86 -5.11
CA SER A 79 4.94 -12.75 -3.99
C SER A 79 3.74 -13.60 -3.55
N LEU A 80 2.51 -13.19 -3.87
CA LEU A 80 1.31 -13.97 -3.58
C LEU A 80 1.13 -15.15 -4.55
N GLU A 81 1.57 -14.99 -5.81
CA GLU A 81 1.47 -16.03 -6.84
C GLU A 81 2.46 -17.17 -6.53
N GLN A 82 3.68 -16.82 -6.13
CA GLN A 82 4.72 -17.80 -5.76
C GLN A 82 4.39 -18.64 -4.51
N GLY A 83 3.40 -18.22 -3.72
CA GLY A 83 2.90 -18.96 -2.56
C GLY A 83 1.65 -19.81 -2.83
N ARG A 84 1.10 -19.79 -4.06
CA ARG A 84 -0.04 -20.65 -4.46
C ARG A 84 0.39 -21.96 -5.11
N ASP A 85 1.63 -22.04 -5.56
CA ASP A 85 2.22 -23.22 -6.21
C ASP A 85 3.06 -24.09 -5.24
N GLN A 86 2.94 -23.84 -3.92
CA GLN A 86 3.55 -24.62 -2.83
C GLN A 86 2.45 -25.15 -1.91
#